data_AF-A0AAD9GIP2-F1
#
_entry.id   AF-A0AAD9GIP2-F1
#
_cell.length_a   1.000
_cell.length_b   1.000
_cell.length_c   1.000
_cell.angle_alpha   90.00
_cell.angle_beta   90.00
_cell.angle_gamma   90.00
#
_symmetry.space_group_name_H-M   'P 1'
#
loop_
_entity.id
_entity.type
_entity.pdbx_description
1 polymer ?
#
loop_
_entity_poly.entity_id
_entity_poly.type
_entity_poly.pdbx_seq_one_letter_code
_entity_poly.pdbx_strand_id
1 'polypeptide(L)'
;MGWALIVTFMTLVSYASLLNRFDFYCLMNQKTLSFDELALSIDPFAIHSKFSNPVELLIALAATTTFNLFRGVTFHLLLFAFPTSGTNFIRRVVFVLPSIAVTALLCAVGGAALHTFYYVQKAAITKNQTLEMSTHTDLSVLLLVLSLWFIYCVYSLGSAAGRFFETRLERQRTSRDEISEDVLDLAEKGEFGLQAQREALVTKVEQRQDQLGICKLSILRIYRHILVHFVAAAVAIYIDVTLRGVVKELNGSSVALNALTFHLAASITWLVGSAMAAIFAISLRQQSPELLAYILDV
;
A
#
# COMPACT_ATOMS: atom_id res chain seq x y z
N MET A 1 10.95 -1.41 -5.63
CA MET A 1 9.83 -0.45 -5.80
C MET A 1 9.33 0.12 -4.47
N GLY A 2 9.30 -0.66 -3.37
CA GLY A 2 9.07 -0.14 -2.01
C GLY A 2 9.97 1.07 -1.66
N TRP A 3 11.24 1.03 -2.05
CA TRP A 3 12.16 2.17 -1.84
C TRP A 3 11.76 3.46 -2.56
N ALA A 4 11.25 3.38 -3.80
CA ALA A 4 10.82 4.57 -4.54
C ALA A 4 9.58 5.21 -3.90
N LEU A 5 8.63 4.39 -3.43
CA LEU A 5 7.49 4.84 -2.65
C LEU A 5 7.94 5.53 -1.36
N ILE A 6 8.81 4.89 -0.58
CA ILE A 6 9.36 5.44 0.67
C ILE A 6 10.06 6.78 0.41
N VAL A 7 10.95 6.84 -0.57
CA VAL A 7 11.68 8.07 -0.92
C VAL A 7 10.72 9.19 -1.33
N THR A 8 9.68 8.86 -2.11
CA THR A 8 8.71 9.87 -2.57
C THR A 8 7.88 10.42 -1.41
N PHE A 9 7.39 9.55 -0.51
CA PHE A 9 6.68 9.97 0.69
C PHE A 9 7.58 10.76 1.65
N MET A 10 8.84 10.36 1.85
CA MET A 10 9.79 11.12 2.66
C MET A 10 10.13 12.49 2.06
N THR A 11 10.17 12.58 0.74
CA THR A 11 10.31 13.86 0.02
C THR A 11 9.10 14.76 0.28
N LEU A 12 7.88 14.21 0.21
CA LEU A 12 6.66 14.94 0.53
C LEU A 12 6.60 15.39 2.00
N VAL A 13 7.06 14.56 2.94
CA VAL A 13 7.20 14.93 4.37
C VAL A 13 8.18 16.10 4.53
N SER A 14 9.30 16.06 3.81
CA SER A 14 10.29 17.14 3.82
C SER A 14 9.69 18.45 3.28
N TYR A 15 8.93 18.38 2.19
CA TYR A 15 8.22 19.54 1.64
C TYR A 15 7.16 20.08 2.61
N ALA A 16 6.34 19.21 3.21
CA ALA A 16 5.37 19.59 4.22
C ALA A 16 6.03 20.30 5.43
N SER A 17 7.18 19.78 5.89
CA SER A 17 7.94 20.39 6.98
C SER A 17 8.54 21.74 6.60
N LEU A 18 9.00 21.92 5.36
CA LEU A 18 9.51 23.21 4.87
C LEU A 18 8.39 24.24 4.75
N LEU A 19 7.23 23.84 4.22
CA LEU A 19 6.04 24.70 4.13
C LEU A 19 5.61 25.21 5.50
N ASN A 20 5.58 24.34 6.52
CA ASN A 20 5.28 24.73 7.90
C ASN A 20 6.27 25.74 8.47
N ARG A 21 7.55 25.65 8.12
CA ARG A 21 8.57 26.62 8.54
C ARG A 21 8.42 27.96 7.81
N PHE A 22 8.12 27.93 6.50
CA PHE A 22 7.85 29.17 5.77
C PHE A 22 6.60 29.89 6.28
N ASP A 23 5.56 29.15 6.64
CA ASP A 23 4.37 29.70 7.28
C ASP A 23 4.68 30.31 8.66
N PHE A 24 5.51 29.65 9.47
CA PHE A 24 5.99 30.20 10.75
C PHE A 24 6.75 31.52 10.60
N TYR A 25 7.57 31.66 9.56
CA TYR A 25 8.28 32.91 9.24
C TYR A 25 7.45 33.92 8.44
N CYS A 26 6.12 33.70 8.31
CA CYS A 26 5.20 34.55 7.54
C CYS A 26 5.59 34.74 6.07
N LEU A 27 6.33 33.78 5.49
CA LEU A 27 6.74 33.78 4.08
C LEU A 27 5.67 33.18 3.16
N MET A 28 4.63 32.57 3.73
CA MET A 28 3.53 31.94 3.02
C MET A 28 2.28 32.83 3.10
N ASN A 29 1.60 33.06 1.96
CA ASN A 29 0.28 33.68 1.99
C ASN A 29 -0.70 32.74 2.71
N GLN A 30 -1.61 33.29 3.53
CA GLN A 30 -2.55 32.59 4.44
C GLN A 30 -3.55 31.65 3.73
N LYS A 31 -3.09 30.66 2.97
CA LYS A 31 -3.90 29.59 2.41
C LYS A 31 -3.60 28.30 3.15
N THR A 32 -4.65 27.67 3.68
CA THR A 32 -4.59 26.28 4.12
C THR A 32 -4.32 25.41 2.90
N LEU A 33 -3.17 24.73 2.87
CA LEU A 33 -2.79 23.86 1.76
C LEU A 33 -3.50 22.50 1.90
N SER A 34 -4.09 22.06 0.79
CA SER A 34 -4.62 20.71 0.63
C SER A 34 -3.81 19.99 -0.46
N PHE A 35 -3.04 18.94 -0.11
CA PHE A 35 -2.19 18.24 -1.09
C PHE A 35 -3.02 17.55 -2.18
N ASP A 36 -4.24 17.11 -1.88
CA ASP A 36 -5.16 16.52 -2.87
C ASP A 36 -5.62 17.54 -3.91
N GLU A 37 -6.00 18.75 -3.46
CA GLU A 37 -6.41 19.84 -4.35
C GLU A 37 -5.23 20.34 -5.19
N LEU A 38 -4.06 20.44 -4.56
CA LEU A 38 -2.82 20.80 -5.24
C LEU A 38 -2.46 19.80 -6.34
N ALA A 39 -2.61 18.49 -6.10
CA ALA A 39 -2.33 17.47 -7.10
C ALA A 39 -3.24 17.57 -8.34
N LEU A 40 -4.49 18.01 -8.16
CA LEU A 40 -5.46 18.22 -9.25
C LEU A 40 -5.25 19.54 -10.00
N SER A 41 -4.53 20.49 -9.42
CA SER A 41 -4.30 21.81 -10.01
C SER A 41 -3.17 21.86 -11.06
N ILE A 42 -2.48 20.74 -11.27
CA ILE A 42 -1.29 20.67 -12.13
C ILE A 42 -1.69 20.45 -13.58
N ASP A 43 -1.06 21.20 -14.48
CA ASP A 43 -1.04 20.87 -15.90
C ASP A 43 -0.03 19.74 -16.17
N PRO A 44 -0.47 18.52 -16.51
CA PRO A 44 0.42 17.38 -16.72
C PRO A 44 1.28 17.52 -17.99
N PHE A 45 1.03 18.53 -18.84
CA PHE A 45 1.75 18.77 -20.08
C PHE A 45 2.64 20.03 -20.05
N ALA A 46 2.70 20.73 -18.92
CA ALA A 46 3.57 21.89 -18.77
C ALA A 46 5.05 21.48 -18.77
N ILE A 47 5.78 21.84 -19.83
CA ILE A 47 7.22 21.53 -19.98
C ILE A 47 8.08 22.59 -19.28
N HIS A 48 7.61 23.84 -19.22
CA HIS A 48 8.34 24.96 -18.64
C HIS A 48 7.44 25.71 -17.67
N SER A 49 7.74 25.61 -16.37
CA SER A 49 7.05 26.37 -15.33
C SER A 49 7.98 27.47 -14.82
N LYS A 50 7.45 28.69 -14.72
CA LYS A 50 8.12 29.82 -14.06
C LYS A 50 7.45 30.06 -12.72
N PHE A 51 8.24 30.24 -11.68
CA PHE A 51 7.75 30.50 -10.33
C PHE A 51 8.26 31.86 -9.86
N SER A 52 7.39 32.64 -9.23
CA SER A 52 7.72 33.98 -8.76
C SER A 52 8.59 33.97 -7.50
N ASN A 53 8.47 32.92 -6.67
CA ASN A 53 9.19 32.81 -5.41
C ASN A 53 9.43 31.34 -5.00
N PRO A 54 10.33 31.07 -4.02
CA PRO A 54 10.65 29.72 -3.58
C PRO A 54 9.49 28.95 -2.95
N VAL A 55 8.51 29.65 -2.37
CA VAL A 55 7.32 29.04 -1.76
C VAL A 55 6.40 28.48 -2.85
N GLU A 56 6.18 29.24 -3.91
CA GLU A 56 5.41 28.81 -5.09
C GLU A 56 6.08 27.62 -5.79
N LEU A 57 7.42 27.66 -5.92
CA LEU A 57 8.19 26.52 -6.41
C LEU A 57 7.97 25.27 -5.54
N LEU A 58 8.04 25.40 -4.21
CA LEU A 58 7.88 24.26 -3.31
C LEU A 58 6.47 23.67 -3.36
N ILE A 59 5.44 24.52 -3.44
CA ILE A 59 4.04 24.09 -3.60
C ILE A 59 3.88 23.33 -4.91
N ALA A 60 4.42 23.86 -6.01
CA ALA A 60 4.37 23.20 -7.31
C ALA A 60 5.16 21.88 -7.34
N LEU A 61 6.32 21.81 -6.68
CA LEU A 61 7.08 20.57 -6.52
C LEU A 61 6.32 19.52 -5.71
N ALA A 62 5.68 19.93 -4.60
CA ALA A 62 4.86 19.03 -3.79
C ALA A 62 3.67 18.49 -4.60
N ALA A 63 2.97 19.36 -5.31
CA ALA A 63 1.89 18.97 -6.21
C ALA A 63 2.40 17.95 -7.25
N THR A 64 3.48 18.29 -7.96
CA THR A 64 4.02 17.47 -9.07
C THR A 64 4.49 16.11 -8.59
N THR A 65 5.09 16.08 -7.40
CA THR A 65 5.53 14.85 -6.74
C THR A 65 4.34 13.98 -6.39
N THR A 66 3.26 14.53 -5.83
CA THR A 66 2.03 13.79 -5.52
C THR A 66 1.35 13.23 -6.78
N PHE A 67 1.25 14.04 -7.84
CA PHE A 67 0.67 13.60 -9.11
C PHE A 67 1.49 12.47 -9.76
N ASN A 68 2.82 12.62 -9.80
CA ASN A 68 3.70 11.59 -10.34
C ASN A 68 3.74 10.33 -9.47
N LEU A 69 3.56 10.46 -8.15
CA LEU A 69 3.41 9.33 -7.25
C LEU A 69 2.15 8.52 -7.60
N PHE A 70 1.01 9.19 -7.78
CA PHE A 70 -0.24 8.52 -8.20
C PHE A 70 -0.07 7.79 -9.53
N ARG A 71 0.49 8.46 -10.54
CA ARG A 71 0.76 7.85 -11.85
C ARG A 71 1.71 6.67 -11.74
N GLY A 72 2.82 6.85 -11.02
CA GLY A 72 3.85 5.83 -10.83
C GLY A 72 3.31 4.57 -10.16
N VAL A 73 2.51 4.73 -9.10
CA VAL A 73 1.86 3.60 -8.41
C VAL A 73 0.84 2.91 -9.32
N THR A 74 0.06 3.68 -10.08
CA THR A 74 -0.92 3.12 -11.04
C THR A 74 -0.24 2.26 -12.09
N PHE A 75 0.81 2.78 -12.74
CA PHE A 75 1.56 2.01 -13.73
C PHE A 75 2.27 0.82 -13.11
N HIS A 76 2.78 0.97 -11.89
CA HIS A 76 3.43 -0.14 -11.21
C HIS A 76 2.47 -1.29 -10.89
N LEU A 77 1.27 -0.99 -10.37
CA LEU A 77 0.24 -1.98 -10.15
C LEU A 77 -0.20 -2.63 -11.48
N LEU A 78 -0.42 -1.83 -12.52
CA LEU A 78 -0.81 -2.35 -13.82
C LEU A 78 0.24 -3.29 -14.43
N LEU A 79 1.53 -2.95 -14.31
CA LEU A 79 2.62 -3.71 -14.93
C LEU A 79 3.06 -4.93 -14.10
N PHE A 80 3.15 -4.78 -12.78
CA PHE A 80 3.76 -5.78 -11.91
C PHE A 80 2.75 -6.53 -11.05
N ALA A 81 1.64 -5.89 -10.68
CA ALA A 81 0.59 -6.59 -9.96
C ALA A 81 -0.32 -7.36 -10.91
N PHE A 82 -0.63 -6.82 -12.10
CA PHE A 82 -1.45 -7.46 -13.13
C PHE A 82 -0.70 -7.66 -14.47
N PRO A 83 0.38 -8.44 -14.46
CA PRO A 83 1.13 -8.72 -15.68
C PRO A 83 0.21 -9.36 -16.74
N THR A 84 0.33 -8.88 -17.97
CA THR A 84 -0.44 -9.38 -19.11
C THR A 84 0.53 -9.75 -20.22
N SER A 85 0.63 -11.05 -20.51
CA SER A 85 1.34 -11.57 -21.70
C SER A 85 0.94 -10.73 -22.94
N GLY A 86 1.93 -10.35 -23.74
CA GLY A 86 1.90 -9.20 -24.67
C GLY A 86 0.84 -9.15 -25.77
N THR A 87 -0.12 -10.08 -25.83
CA THR A 87 -1.06 -10.21 -26.95
C THR A 87 -2.50 -9.75 -26.65
N ASN A 88 -2.88 -9.43 -25.41
CA ASN A 88 -4.28 -9.09 -25.07
C ASN A 88 -4.47 -7.66 -24.54
N PHE A 89 -4.66 -6.70 -25.45
CA PHE A 89 -4.95 -5.29 -25.13
C PHE A 89 -6.22 -5.11 -24.29
N ILE A 90 -7.32 -5.80 -24.63
CA ILE A 90 -8.60 -5.72 -23.89
C ILE A 90 -8.42 -6.10 -22.42
N ARG A 91 -7.57 -7.09 -22.15
CA ARG A 91 -7.29 -7.56 -20.79
C ARG A 91 -6.51 -6.52 -19.97
N ARG A 92 -5.61 -5.77 -20.61
CA ARG A 92 -4.96 -4.61 -19.97
C ARG A 92 -6.01 -3.58 -19.56
N VAL A 93 -6.94 -3.25 -20.45
CA VAL A 93 -8.02 -2.29 -20.17
C VAL A 93 -8.87 -2.74 -18.97
N VAL A 94 -9.22 -4.03 -18.88
CA VAL A 94 -9.97 -4.57 -17.73
C VAL A 94 -9.19 -4.41 -16.42
N PHE A 95 -7.87 -4.62 -16.42
CA PHE A 95 -7.04 -4.47 -15.21
C PHE A 95 -6.66 -3.02 -14.88
N VAL A 96 -6.87 -2.06 -15.79
CA VAL A 96 -6.68 -0.63 -15.50
C VAL A 96 -7.61 -0.17 -14.39
N LEU A 97 -8.91 -0.52 -14.45
CA LEU A 97 -9.88 -0.02 -13.48
C LEU A 97 -9.58 -0.49 -12.04
N PRO A 98 -9.32 -1.79 -11.77
CA PRO A 98 -8.85 -2.23 -10.45
C PRO A 98 -7.52 -1.60 -10.04
N SER A 99 -6.59 -1.41 -10.97
CA SER A 99 -5.29 -0.78 -10.67
C SER A 99 -5.46 0.67 -10.24
N ILE A 100 -6.34 1.43 -10.91
CA ILE A 100 -6.68 2.81 -10.52
C ILE A 100 -7.36 2.82 -9.15
N ALA A 101 -8.32 1.93 -8.91
CA ALA A 101 -9.04 1.87 -7.63
C ALA A 101 -8.10 1.55 -6.46
N VAL A 102 -7.23 0.54 -6.61
CA VAL A 102 -6.22 0.20 -5.60
C VAL A 102 -5.23 1.36 -5.44
N THR A 103 -4.78 1.99 -6.52
CA THR A 103 -3.88 3.16 -6.42
C THR A 103 -4.53 4.32 -5.67
N ALA A 104 -5.78 4.62 -5.97
CA ALA A 104 -6.53 5.66 -5.28
C ALA A 104 -6.62 5.38 -3.78
N LEU A 105 -6.90 4.13 -3.39
CA LEU A 105 -6.88 3.73 -1.98
C LEU A 105 -5.49 3.91 -1.35
N LEU A 106 -4.43 3.42 -2.01
CA LEU A 106 -3.05 3.51 -1.49
C LEU A 106 -2.59 4.97 -1.33
N CYS A 107 -2.84 5.80 -2.34
CA CYS A 107 -2.53 7.22 -2.32
C CYS A 107 -3.38 7.97 -1.28
N ALA A 108 -4.66 7.63 -1.12
CA ALA A 108 -5.52 8.25 -0.12
C ALA A 108 -5.05 7.95 1.31
N VAL A 109 -4.63 6.71 1.60
CA VAL A 109 -4.09 6.36 2.93
C VAL A 109 -2.80 7.12 3.22
N GLY A 110 -1.84 7.11 2.27
CA GLY A 110 -0.59 7.84 2.44
C GLY A 110 -0.78 9.37 2.49
N GLY A 111 -1.69 9.90 1.67
CA GLY A 111 -2.08 11.30 1.65
C GLY A 111 -2.72 11.72 2.98
N ALA A 112 -3.64 10.92 3.52
CA ALA A 112 -4.25 11.19 4.82
C ALA A 112 -3.22 11.28 5.96
N ALA A 113 -2.22 10.37 5.97
CA ALA A 113 -1.14 10.44 6.95
C ALA A 113 -0.24 11.67 6.75
N LEU A 114 0.10 12.02 5.51
CA LEU A 114 0.87 13.22 5.19
C LEU A 114 0.14 14.51 5.58
N HIS A 115 -1.16 14.59 5.30
CA HIS A 115 -2.01 15.70 5.72
C HIS A 115 -2.05 15.83 7.25
N THR A 116 -2.19 14.71 7.95
CA THR A 116 -2.18 14.68 9.41
C THR A 116 -0.84 15.19 9.95
N PHE A 117 0.28 14.72 9.40
CA PHE A 117 1.62 15.21 9.75
C PHE A 117 1.75 16.73 9.53
N TYR A 118 1.35 17.22 8.35
CA TYR A 118 1.40 18.65 8.01
C TYR A 118 0.65 19.50 9.04
N TYR A 119 -0.59 19.13 9.36
CA TYR A 119 -1.41 19.91 10.30
C TYR A 119 -0.95 19.79 11.76
N VAL A 120 -0.57 18.60 12.22
CA VAL A 120 -0.08 18.40 13.59
C VAL A 120 1.22 19.17 13.81
N GLN A 121 2.15 19.08 12.86
CA GLN A 121 3.41 19.81 12.94
C GLN A 121 3.19 21.33 12.87
N LYS A 122 2.32 21.80 11.96
CA LYS A 122 1.95 23.22 11.87
C LYS A 122 1.43 23.73 13.22
N ALA A 123 0.47 23.02 13.79
CA ALA A 123 -0.15 23.47 15.03
C ALA A 123 0.81 23.40 16.23
N ALA A 124 1.72 22.42 16.26
CA ALA A 124 2.78 22.37 17.28
C ALA A 124 3.72 23.59 17.18
N ILE A 125 4.18 23.94 15.98
CA ILE A 125 5.07 25.08 15.75
C ILE A 125 4.37 26.41 16.08
N THR A 126 3.13 26.60 15.64
CA THR A 126 2.39 27.85 15.89
C THR A 126 2.05 28.02 17.37
N LYS A 127 1.67 26.95 18.07
CA LYS A 127 1.28 27.01 19.49
C LYS A 127 2.48 27.23 20.41
N ASN A 128 3.57 26.49 20.20
CA ASN A 128 4.73 26.54 21.09
C ASN A 128 5.74 27.63 20.69
N GLN A 129 5.59 28.23 19.51
CA GLN A 129 6.54 29.20 18.93
C GLN A 129 7.99 28.69 18.84
N THR A 130 8.16 27.37 18.85
CA THR A 130 9.46 26.69 18.81
C THR A 130 9.50 25.74 17.61
N LEU A 131 10.68 25.58 17.01
CA LEU A 131 10.93 24.62 15.93
C LEU A 131 11.24 23.19 16.43
N GLU A 132 10.98 22.92 17.70
CA GLU A 132 11.24 21.63 18.35
C GLU A 132 10.23 20.56 17.91
N MET A 133 10.69 19.30 17.88
CA MET A 133 9.79 18.17 17.62
C MET A 133 9.00 17.86 18.89
N SER A 134 7.68 17.79 18.75
CA SER A 134 6.78 17.39 19.83
C SER A 134 6.46 15.90 19.74
N THR A 135 6.06 15.31 20.86
CA THR A 135 5.58 13.92 20.89
C THR A 135 4.42 13.68 19.90
N HIS A 136 3.56 14.68 19.67
CA HIS A 136 2.49 14.56 18.67
C HIS A 136 3.03 14.53 17.24
N THR A 137 4.10 15.28 16.98
CA THR A 137 4.83 15.25 15.70
C THR A 137 5.42 13.85 15.48
N ASP A 138 6.04 13.26 16.50
CA ASP A 138 6.60 11.90 16.42
C ASP A 138 5.51 10.85 16.16
N LEU A 139 4.36 10.96 16.83
CA LEU A 139 3.21 10.08 16.59
C LEU A 139 2.68 10.21 15.15
N SER A 140 2.64 11.42 14.59
CA SER A 140 2.23 11.61 13.19
C SER A 140 3.22 11.05 12.17
N VAL A 141 4.53 11.07 12.48
CA VAL A 141 5.55 10.39 11.65
C VAL A 141 5.39 8.89 11.74
N LEU A 142 5.13 8.35 12.94
CA LEU A 142 4.86 6.92 13.13
C LEU A 142 3.60 6.48 12.37
N LEU A 143 2.55 7.31 12.31
CA LEU A 143 1.36 7.07 11.49
C LEU A 143 1.70 6.92 10.00
N LEU A 144 2.61 7.77 9.50
CA LEU A 144 3.08 7.69 8.11
C LEU A 144 3.89 6.42 7.84
N VAL A 145 4.72 5.97 8.78
CA VAL A 145 5.43 4.68 8.68
C VAL A 145 4.44 3.51 8.64
N LEU A 146 3.42 3.53 9.50
CA LEU A 146 2.35 2.51 9.51
C LEU A 146 1.53 2.54 8.21
N SER A 147 1.24 3.72 7.66
CA SER A 147 0.60 3.87 6.35
C SER A 147 1.45 3.27 5.23
N LEU A 148 2.75 3.51 5.21
CA LEU A 148 3.67 2.93 4.21
C LEU A 148 3.71 1.39 4.31
N TRP A 149 3.72 0.87 5.54
CA TRP A 149 3.63 -0.57 5.77
C TRP A 149 2.29 -1.15 5.29
N PHE A 150 1.17 -0.47 5.56
CA PHE A 150 -0.15 -0.86 5.05
C PHE A 150 -0.19 -0.86 3.51
N ILE A 151 0.35 0.20 2.89
CA ILE A 151 0.46 0.31 1.43
C ILE A 151 1.25 -0.88 0.87
N TYR A 152 2.37 -1.23 1.51
CA TYR A 152 3.17 -2.39 1.14
C TYR A 152 2.37 -3.71 1.25
N CYS A 153 1.61 -3.91 2.32
CA CYS A 153 0.79 -5.12 2.50
C CYS A 153 -0.28 -5.26 1.42
N VAL A 154 -1.04 -4.19 1.16
CA VAL A 154 -2.09 -4.18 0.11
C VAL A 154 -1.48 -4.42 -1.27
N TYR A 155 -0.35 -3.78 -1.57
CA TYR A 155 0.40 -4.03 -2.80
C TYR A 155 0.88 -5.49 -2.91
N SER A 156 1.43 -6.06 -1.83
CA SER A 156 1.91 -7.44 -1.80
C SER A 156 0.78 -8.45 -2.04
N LEU A 157 -0.42 -8.18 -1.52
CA LEU A 157 -1.62 -8.97 -1.80
C LEU A 157 -2.09 -8.82 -3.25
N GLY A 158 -2.18 -7.59 -3.75
CA GLY A 158 -2.57 -7.31 -5.13
C GLY A 158 -1.62 -7.94 -6.15
N SER A 159 -0.31 -7.88 -5.90
CA SER A 159 0.69 -8.52 -6.76
C SER A 159 0.74 -10.04 -6.64
N ALA A 160 0.35 -10.61 -5.50
CA ALA A 160 0.10 -12.05 -5.41
C ALA A 160 -1.07 -12.44 -6.32
N ALA A 161 -2.14 -11.64 -6.24
CA ALA A 161 -3.37 -11.92 -6.93
C ALA A 161 -3.18 -11.88 -8.45
N GLY A 162 -2.61 -10.82 -9.02
CA GLY A 162 -2.46 -10.80 -10.47
C GLY A 162 -1.38 -11.76 -11.00
N ARG A 163 -0.34 -12.12 -10.22
CA ARG A 163 0.54 -13.27 -10.56
C ARG A 163 -0.22 -14.58 -10.64
N PHE A 164 -1.08 -14.87 -9.65
CA PHE A 164 -1.94 -16.06 -9.66
C PHE A 164 -2.81 -16.09 -10.92
N PHE A 165 -3.44 -14.97 -11.29
CA PHE A 165 -4.24 -14.88 -12.51
C PHE A 165 -3.41 -15.05 -13.79
N GLU A 166 -2.17 -14.57 -13.83
CA GLU A 166 -1.30 -14.76 -14.99
C GLU A 166 -0.91 -16.23 -15.14
N THR A 167 -0.36 -16.85 -14.08
CA THR A 167 0.06 -18.26 -14.08
C THR A 167 -1.09 -19.19 -14.47
N ARG A 168 -2.28 -18.98 -13.92
CA ARG A 168 -3.48 -19.76 -14.27
C ARG A 168 -3.84 -19.64 -15.75
N LEU A 169 -3.69 -18.46 -16.35
CA LEU A 169 -4.01 -18.22 -17.75
C LEU A 169 -2.92 -18.70 -18.71
N GLU A 170 -1.66 -18.65 -18.31
CA GLU A 170 -0.56 -19.27 -19.05
C GLU A 170 -0.74 -20.79 -19.15
N ARG A 171 -1.18 -21.44 -18.07
CA ARG A 171 -1.54 -22.87 -18.06
C ARG A 171 -2.66 -23.19 -19.04
N GLN A 172 -3.75 -22.43 -19.00
CA GLN A 172 -4.86 -22.59 -19.95
C GLN A 172 -4.41 -22.44 -21.40
N ARG A 173 -3.44 -21.56 -21.67
CA ARG A 173 -2.93 -21.30 -23.02
C ARG A 173 -1.96 -22.37 -23.51
N THR A 174 -1.15 -22.94 -22.63
CA THR A 174 -0.09 -23.90 -22.98
C THR A 174 -0.56 -25.35 -23.01
N SER A 175 -1.86 -25.60 -22.74
CA SER A 175 -2.45 -26.95 -22.61
C SER A 175 -1.59 -27.90 -21.75
N ARG A 176 -0.86 -27.33 -20.78
CA ARG A 176 -0.12 -28.08 -19.78
C ARG A 176 -1.16 -28.45 -18.72
N ASP A 177 -1.99 -29.42 -19.08
CA ASP A 177 -3.06 -29.95 -18.22
C ASP A 177 -2.47 -30.53 -16.93
N GLU A 178 -3.34 -30.83 -15.96
CA GLU A 178 -2.98 -31.51 -14.71
C GLU A 178 -2.09 -32.73 -15.01
N ILE A 179 -0.80 -32.61 -14.71
CA ILE A 179 0.11 -33.76 -14.69
C ILE A 179 -0.43 -34.70 -13.62
N SER A 180 -0.64 -35.97 -13.99
CA SER A 180 -1.16 -37.00 -13.07
C SER A 180 -0.35 -37.04 -11.78
N GLU A 181 -1.02 -37.12 -10.63
CA GLU A 181 -0.39 -37.18 -9.31
C GLU A 181 0.64 -38.33 -9.22
N ASP A 182 0.39 -39.44 -9.91
CA ASP A 182 1.32 -40.59 -9.96
C ASP A 182 2.69 -40.23 -10.56
N VAL A 183 2.71 -39.39 -11.60
CA VAL A 183 3.95 -38.96 -12.27
C VAL A 183 4.72 -37.96 -11.41
N LEU A 184 4.01 -37.08 -10.70
CA LEU A 184 4.60 -36.15 -9.75
C LEU A 184 5.21 -36.89 -8.55
N ASP A 185 4.56 -37.94 -8.05
CA ASP A 185 5.07 -38.74 -6.94
C ASP A 185 6.29 -39.60 -7.33
N LEU A 186 6.35 -40.12 -8.57
CA LEU A 186 7.53 -40.79 -9.11
C LEU A 186 8.72 -39.81 -9.26
N ALA A 187 8.46 -38.58 -9.68
CA ALA A 187 9.47 -37.52 -9.76
C ALA A 187 9.94 -37.02 -8.39
N GLU A 188 9.04 -36.93 -7.40
CA GLU A 188 9.38 -36.56 -6.02
C GLU A 188 10.30 -37.59 -5.35
N LYS A 189 10.11 -38.89 -5.68
CA LYS A 189 10.97 -40.00 -5.25
C LYS A 189 12.36 -40.01 -5.91
N GLY A 190 12.61 -39.11 -6.86
CA GLY A 190 13.93 -38.91 -7.48
C GLY A 190 14.20 -39.79 -8.70
N GLU A 191 13.20 -40.48 -9.25
CA GLU A 191 13.39 -41.39 -10.40
C GLU A 191 13.84 -40.68 -11.69
N PHE A 192 13.59 -39.37 -11.80
CA PHE A 192 13.94 -38.54 -12.97
C PHE A 192 15.10 -37.55 -12.69
N GLY A 193 15.75 -37.66 -11.52
CA GLY A 193 16.86 -36.80 -11.12
C GLY A 193 16.46 -35.51 -10.39
N LEU A 194 17.46 -34.80 -9.84
CA LEU A 194 17.26 -33.68 -8.92
C LEU A 194 16.54 -32.47 -9.52
N GLN A 195 16.71 -32.23 -10.82
CA GLN A 195 16.03 -31.13 -11.50
C GLN A 195 14.54 -31.44 -11.67
N ALA A 196 14.21 -32.66 -12.10
CA ALA A 196 12.82 -33.11 -12.21
C ALA A 196 12.11 -33.15 -10.85
N GLN A 197 12.83 -33.51 -9.78
CA GLN A 197 12.30 -33.46 -8.41
C GLN A 197 11.89 -32.04 -7.99
N ARG A 198 12.72 -31.03 -8.31
CA ARG A 198 12.38 -29.62 -8.05
C ARG A 198 11.21 -29.14 -8.89
N GLU A 199 11.18 -29.49 -10.17
CA GLU A 199 10.10 -29.12 -11.09
C GLU A 199 8.76 -29.79 -10.70
N ALA A 200 8.79 -31.03 -10.23
CA ALA A 200 7.61 -31.74 -9.72
C ALA A 200 7.07 -31.08 -8.44
N LEU A 201 7.96 -30.71 -7.51
CA LEU A 201 7.59 -30.01 -6.28
C LEU A 201 6.91 -28.66 -6.59
N VAL A 202 7.50 -27.87 -7.50
CA VAL A 202 6.93 -26.59 -7.95
C VAL A 202 5.56 -26.81 -8.61
N THR A 203 5.46 -27.80 -9.51
CA THR A 203 4.20 -28.09 -10.22
C THR A 203 3.09 -28.51 -9.26
N LYS A 204 3.40 -29.36 -8.27
CA LYS A 204 2.48 -29.83 -7.23
C LYS A 204 2.01 -28.66 -6.35
N VAL A 205 2.91 -27.79 -5.91
CA VAL A 205 2.56 -26.56 -5.16
C VAL A 205 1.62 -25.68 -5.97
N GLU A 206 1.94 -25.42 -7.24
CA GLU A 206 1.12 -24.56 -8.08
C GLU A 206 -0.27 -25.18 -8.40
N GLN A 207 -0.38 -26.50 -8.59
CA GLN A 207 -1.67 -27.19 -8.74
C GLN A 207 -2.53 -27.06 -7.47
N ARG A 208 -1.91 -27.23 -6.29
CA ARG A 208 -2.58 -27.06 -5.00
C ARG A 208 -3.00 -25.60 -4.76
N GLN A 209 -2.20 -24.63 -5.20
CA GLN A 209 -2.56 -23.21 -5.18
C GLN A 209 -3.78 -22.92 -6.07
N ASP A 210 -3.86 -23.51 -7.26
CA ASP A 210 -5.01 -23.38 -8.15
C ASP A 210 -6.29 -23.98 -7.54
N GLN A 211 -6.19 -25.15 -6.88
CA GLN A 211 -7.31 -25.78 -6.17
C GLN A 211 -7.84 -24.92 -5.01
N LEU A 212 -6.95 -24.26 -4.26
CA LEU A 212 -7.34 -23.36 -3.17
C LEU A 212 -7.97 -22.06 -3.68
N GLY A 213 -7.46 -21.56 -4.80
CA GLY A 213 -7.85 -20.28 -5.34
C GLY A 213 -7.31 -19.08 -4.56
N ILE A 214 -7.44 -17.92 -5.19
CA ILE A 214 -6.77 -16.68 -4.80
C ILE A 214 -7.16 -16.15 -3.41
N CYS A 215 -8.42 -16.32 -3.02
CA CYS A 215 -8.95 -15.79 -1.77
C CYS A 215 -8.36 -16.54 -0.57
N LYS A 216 -8.31 -17.87 -0.62
CA LYS A 216 -7.74 -18.71 0.43
C LYS A 216 -6.24 -18.47 0.57
N LEU A 217 -5.53 -18.32 -0.55
CA LEU A 217 -4.09 -17.99 -0.55
C LEU A 217 -3.81 -16.60 0.04
N SER A 218 -4.65 -15.62 -0.27
CA SER A 218 -4.53 -14.27 0.30
C SER A 218 -4.74 -14.28 1.82
N ILE A 219 -5.72 -15.06 2.30
CA ILE A 219 -5.98 -15.27 3.73
C ILE A 219 -4.76 -15.90 4.43
N LEU A 220 -4.17 -16.94 3.85
CA LEU A 220 -2.98 -17.61 4.42
C LEU A 220 -1.77 -16.66 4.49
N ARG A 221 -1.59 -15.80 3.48
CA ARG A 221 -0.51 -14.80 3.47
C ARG A 221 -0.66 -13.76 4.58
N ILE A 222 -1.88 -13.31 4.87
CA ILE A 222 -2.17 -12.42 6.02
C ILE A 222 -1.95 -13.18 7.33
N TYR A 223 -2.42 -14.42 7.42
CA TYR A 223 -2.30 -15.24 8.62
C TYR A 223 -0.85 -15.47 9.05
N ARG A 224 0.07 -15.64 8.09
CA ARG A 224 1.51 -15.83 8.38
C ARG A 224 2.10 -14.72 9.25
N HIS A 225 1.64 -13.48 9.08
CA HIS A 225 2.13 -12.31 9.81
C HIS A 225 1.03 -11.67 10.67
N ILE A 226 0.10 -12.49 11.17
CA ILE A 226 -1.13 -12.01 11.80
C ILE A 226 -0.87 -11.11 13.01
N LEU A 227 0.09 -11.47 13.87
CA LEU A 227 0.46 -10.68 15.04
C LEU A 227 0.94 -9.27 14.65
N VAL A 228 1.74 -9.17 13.59
CA VAL A 228 2.22 -7.88 13.08
C VAL A 228 1.04 -7.05 12.58
N HIS A 229 0.09 -7.67 11.87
CA HIS A 229 -1.10 -6.98 11.40
C HIS A 229 -1.98 -6.45 12.52
N PHE A 230 -2.20 -7.24 13.58
CA PHE A 230 -2.95 -6.81 14.76
C PHE A 230 -2.26 -5.67 15.51
N VAL A 231 -0.97 -5.81 15.81
CA VAL A 231 -0.21 -4.80 16.56
C VAL A 231 -0.13 -3.50 15.76
N ALA A 232 0.20 -3.55 14.47
CA ALA A 232 0.29 -2.36 13.63
C ALA A 232 -1.05 -1.62 13.53
N ALA A 233 -2.16 -2.34 13.36
CA ALA A 233 -3.49 -1.74 13.30
C ALA A 233 -3.92 -1.15 14.65
N ALA A 234 -3.65 -1.83 15.76
CA ALA A 234 -3.94 -1.33 17.10
C ALA A 234 -3.16 -0.04 17.42
N VAL A 235 -1.87 -0.02 17.08
CA VAL A 235 -1.02 1.18 17.23
C VAL A 235 -1.51 2.32 16.35
N ALA A 236 -1.86 2.04 15.08
CA ALA A 236 -2.44 3.05 14.18
C ALA A 236 -3.72 3.66 14.74
N ILE A 237 -4.66 2.84 15.23
CA ILE A 237 -5.92 3.30 15.84
C ILE A 237 -5.64 4.17 17.08
N TYR A 238 -4.70 3.76 17.94
CA TYR A 238 -4.31 4.53 19.11
C TYR A 238 -3.77 5.91 18.72
N ILE A 239 -2.89 5.97 17.71
CA ILE A 239 -2.33 7.22 17.19
C ILE A 239 -3.45 8.09 16.60
N ASP A 240 -4.32 7.53 15.76
CA ASP A 240 -5.43 8.26 15.13
C ASP A 240 -6.35 8.91 16.18
N VAL A 241 -6.73 8.15 17.22
CA VAL A 241 -7.58 8.66 18.30
C VAL A 241 -6.88 9.77 19.09
N THR A 242 -5.58 9.59 19.39
CA THR A 242 -4.77 10.57 20.12
C THR A 242 -4.63 11.87 19.33
N LEU A 243 -4.20 11.78 18.06
CA LEU A 243 -4.03 12.95 17.19
C LEU A 243 -5.36 13.66 16.90
N ARG A 244 -6.46 12.92 16.81
CA ARG A 244 -7.79 13.51 16.65
C ARG A 244 -8.20 14.36 17.86
N GLY A 245 -7.83 13.96 19.08
CA GLY A 245 -8.01 14.79 20.28
C GLY A 245 -7.28 16.12 20.15
N VAL A 246 -6.00 16.04 19.79
CA VAL A 246 -5.13 17.22 19.61
C VAL A 246 -5.66 18.16 18.52
N VAL A 247 -6.02 17.63 17.34
CA VAL A 247 -6.53 18.45 16.23
C VAL A 247 -7.85 19.14 16.60
N LYS A 248 -8.73 18.49 17.38
CA LYS A 248 -9.98 19.11 17.84
C LYS A 248 -9.75 20.24 18.83
N GLU A 249 -8.85 20.05 19.80
CA GLU A 249 -8.51 21.08 20.79
C GLU A 249 -7.91 22.34 20.14
N LEU A 250 -7.25 22.17 19.01
CA LEU A 250 -6.55 23.25 18.30
C LEU A 250 -7.44 24.00 17.29
N ASN A 251 -8.77 23.84 17.34
CA ASN A 251 -9.70 24.30 16.30
C ASN A 251 -9.22 23.91 14.89
N GLY A 252 -8.72 22.68 14.77
CA GLY A 252 -8.05 22.20 13.57
C GLY A 252 -8.94 22.19 12.33
N SER A 253 -8.28 22.23 11.17
CA SER A 253 -8.93 22.20 9.85
C SER A 253 -9.83 20.98 9.69
N SER A 254 -11.01 21.18 9.07
CA SER A 254 -11.92 20.09 8.68
C SER A 254 -11.22 19.04 7.81
N VAL A 255 -10.22 19.46 7.02
CA VAL A 255 -9.40 18.57 6.18
C VAL A 255 -8.60 17.58 7.04
N ALA A 256 -7.98 18.03 8.13
CA ALA A 256 -7.20 17.17 9.02
C ALA A 256 -8.09 16.13 9.73
N LEU A 257 -9.29 16.56 10.16
CA LEU A 257 -10.25 15.66 10.79
C LEU A 257 -10.79 14.61 9.81
N ASN A 258 -11.02 14.99 8.55
CA ASN A 258 -11.44 14.06 7.50
C ASN A 258 -10.32 13.07 7.16
N ALA A 259 -9.07 13.52 7.04
CA ALA A 259 -7.91 12.67 6.83
C ALA A 259 -7.75 11.62 7.94
N LEU A 260 -7.77 12.06 9.21
CA LEU A 260 -7.73 11.15 10.37
C LEU A 260 -8.92 10.19 10.41
N THR A 261 -10.12 10.64 10.03
CA THR A 261 -11.31 9.77 9.99
C THR A 261 -11.18 8.70 8.91
N PHE A 262 -10.66 9.07 7.73
CA PHE A 262 -10.40 8.13 6.65
C PHE A 262 -9.33 7.10 7.04
N HIS A 263 -8.21 7.54 7.60
CA HIS A 263 -7.13 6.65 8.03
C HIS A 263 -7.58 5.70 9.16
N LEU A 264 -8.37 6.21 10.12
CA LEU A 264 -8.97 5.40 11.18
C LEU A 264 -9.91 4.34 10.60
N ALA A 265 -10.78 4.70 9.65
CA ALA A 265 -11.67 3.76 8.99
C ALA A 265 -10.90 2.68 8.23
N ALA A 266 -9.81 3.03 7.54
CA ALA A 266 -8.94 2.08 6.87
C ALA A 266 -8.25 1.14 7.88
N SER A 267 -7.75 1.66 9.00
CA SER A 267 -7.10 0.89 10.06
C SER A 267 -8.05 -0.09 10.74
N ILE A 268 -9.29 0.33 11.04
CA ILE A 268 -10.34 -0.54 11.59
C ILE A 268 -10.72 -1.62 10.57
N THR A 269 -10.92 -1.24 9.32
CA THR A 269 -11.24 -2.21 8.25
C THR A 269 -10.14 -3.25 8.10
N TRP A 270 -8.88 -2.83 8.19
CA TRP A 270 -7.74 -3.74 8.15
C TRP A 270 -7.67 -4.68 9.36
N LEU A 271 -7.95 -4.18 10.56
CA LEU A 271 -8.00 -4.97 11.78
C LEU A 271 -9.09 -6.04 11.69
N VAL A 272 -10.31 -5.65 11.30
CA VAL A 272 -11.44 -6.56 11.12
C VAL A 272 -11.14 -7.58 10.01
N GLY A 273 -10.58 -7.13 8.88
CA GLY A 273 -10.15 -8.01 7.79
C GLY A 273 -9.09 -9.03 8.24
N SER A 274 -8.13 -8.61 9.05
CA SER A 274 -7.10 -9.48 9.62
C SER A 274 -7.69 -10.51 10.58
N ALA A 275 -8.61 -10.09 11.46
CA ALA A 275 -9.32 -11.00 12.36
C ALA A 275 -10.15 -12.04 11.61
N MET A 276 -10.88 -11.63 10.58
CA MET A 276 -11.61 -12.56 9.71
C MET A 276 -10.67 -13.52 9.01
N ALA A 277 -9.57 -13.01 8.43
CA ALA A 277 -8.56 -13.85 7.79
C ALA A 277 -7.97 -14.88 8.78
N ALA A 278 -7.75 -14.53 10.04
CA ALA A 278 -7.28 -15.46 11.05
C ALA A 278 -8.29 -16.58 11.32
N ILE A 279 -9.58 -16.24 11.50
CA ILE A 279 -10.64 -17.23 11.72
C ILE A 279 -10.75 -18.18 10.52
N PHE A 280 -10.77 -17.64 9.30
CA PHE A 280 -10.84 -18.45 8.09
C PHE A 280 -9.58 -19.30 7.88
N ALA A 281 -8.39 -18.79 8.19
CA ALA A 281 -7.15 -19.55 8.11
C ALA A 281 -7.14 -20.75 9.07
N ILE A 282 -7.66 -20.59 10.29
CA ILE A 282 -7.81 -21.69 11.25
C ILE A 282 -8.76 -22.76 10.69
N SER A 283 -9.91 -22.36 10.15
CA SER A 283 -10.85 -23.30 9.52
C SER A 283 -10.24 -24.01 8.32
N LEU A 284 -9.45 -23.31 7.49
CA LEU A 284 -8.73 -23.91 6.36
C LEU A 284 -7.66 -24.91 6.82
N ARG A 285 -6.92 -24.59 7.88
CA ARG A 285 -5.91 -25.48 8.47
C ARG A 285 -6.52 -26.78 9.00
N GLN A 286 -7.73 -26.72 9.55
CA GLN A 286 -8.45 -27.91 10.03
C GLN A 286 -8.95 -28.80 8.88
N GLN A 287 -9.28 -28.21 7.73
CA GLN A 287 -9.80 -28.95 6.58
C GLN A 287 -8.70 -29.62 5.74
N SER A 288 -7.49 -29.04 5.69
CA SER A 288 -6.40 -29.55 4.84
C SER A 288 -5.01 -29.30 5.45
N PRO A 289 -4.63 -30.03 6.51
CA PRO A 289 -3.37 -29.80 7.23
C PRO A 289 -2.12 -30.06 6.38
N GLU A 290 -2.19 -31.04 5.46
CA GLU A 290 -1.08 -31.43 4.56
C GLU A 290 -0.72 -30.31 3.57
N LEU A 291 -1.70 -29.55 3.10
CA LEU A 291 -1.49 -28.41 2.19
C LEU A 291 -0.76 -27.23 2.86
N LEU A 292 -0.90 -27.09 4.18
CA LEU A 292 -0.38 -25.95 4.92
C LEU A 292 1.13 -26.09 5.19
N ALA A 293 1.59 -27.31 5.48
CA ALA A 293 3.02 -27.62 5.64
C ALA A 293 3.79 -27.28 4.36
N TYR A 294 3.23 -27.65 3.21
CA TYR A 294 3.88 -27.45 1.91
C TYR A 294 3.90 -25.98 1.42
N ILE A 295 2.96 -25.14 1.85
CA ILE A 295 2.85 -23.71 1.44
C ILE A 295 3.54 -22.76 2.43
N LEU A 296 3.69 -23.15 3.70
CA LEU A 296 4.34 -22.32 4.73
C LEU A 296 5.83 -22.62 4.94
N ASP A 297 6.30 -23.83 4.61
CA ASP A 297 7.71 -24.22 4.73
C ASP A 297 8.57 -23.82 3.51
N VAL A 298 7.96 -23.23 2.47
CA VAL A 298 8.61 -22.64 1.28
C VAL A 298 8.47 -21.11 1.28
#